data_AF-A0A267T3N4-F1
#
_entry.id   AF-A0A267T3N4-F1
#
_cell.length_a   1.000
_cell.length_b   1.000
_cell.length_c   1.000
_cell.angle_alpha   90.00
_cell.angle_beta   90.00
_cell.angle_gamma   90.00
#
_symmetry.space_group_name_H-M   'P 1'
#
loop_
_entity.id
_entity.type
_entity.pdbx_description
1 polymer ?
#
loop_
_entity_poly.entity_id
_entity_poly.type
_entity_poly.pdbx_seq_one_letter_code
_entity_poly.pdbx_strand_id
1 'polypeptide(L)'
;MKQSISGGGRKRPQLNIPYENLHLDPLNPRLPEENQGKDEVSICSALYKYFDIEELAFSMKENGYFDEEPLVAVPQELPIYFSGIEGDDLVKNEKYLQYINDKKTQFVVLEGNRRLTTIKLLLSDSLRNQLKIRTFPEISDEVKNDLSVLPVIIYPSRKEVLPYLGVRHITGIKKWEPYAKARYVAKMVDEGVSIEEIQQQVGDRSNSARKIYLCYQLIELARHEFDLNTEKAENFFSYLLLASGQGSIKDYLGLERRIQDINLENPVPKNKLQNLRNIFSWLFGEEKAILPVIKESRDITDKLAPVLRNQDATNILISTRDLKDAYEISDGAETLVIQNLIKANTLLRKSLGHISSSDSDRIKEELENLSNTISNIHKLLTPKSE
;
A
#
# COMPACT_ATOMS: atom_id res chain seq x y z
N MET A 1 -5.68 -20.81 25.09
CA MET A 1 -4.22 -20.62 24.95
C MET A 1 -3.85 -19.25 25.51
N LYS A 2 -2.84 -19.14 26.37
CA LYS A 2 -2.37 -17.82 26.85
C LYS A 2 -1.79 -17.07 25.64
N GLN A 3 -2.47 -16.01 25.19
CA GLN A 3 -1.90 -15.07 24.22
C GLN A 3 -0.58 -14.55 24.79
N SER A 4 0.54 -14.88 24.14
CA SER A 4 1.83 -14.33 24.52
C SER A 4 1.78 -12.83 24.24
N ILE A 5 1.80 -12.02 25.30
CA ILE A 5 1.81 -10.55 25.17
C ILE A 5 3.08 -10.15 24.42
N SER A 6 2.93 -9.65 23.19
CA SER A 6 4.02 -9.04 22.41
C SER A 6 4.48 -7.76 23.11
N GLY A 7 5.78 -7.59 23.39
CA GLY A 7 6.33 -6.33 23.92
C GLY A 7 7.10 -6.37 25.26
N GLY A 8 7.30 -7.52 25.89
CA GLY A 8 8.28 -7.63 26.98
C GLY A 8 9.70 -7.75 26.41
N GLY A 9 10.62 -6.87 26.82
CA GLY A 9 12.04 -6.96 26.43
C GLY A 9 12.70 -8.30 26.80
N ARG A 10 13.85 -8.61 26.18
CA ARG A 10 14.66 -9.84 26.38
C ARG A 10 14.03 -11.18 25.93
N LYS A 11 13.02 -11.16 25.05
CA LYS A 11 12.37 -12.39 24.55
C LYS A 11 13.14 -13.16 23.47
N ARG A 12 14.05 -12.49 22.75
CA ARG A 12 14.74 -13.04 21.59
C ARG A 12 16.24 -12.81 21.72
N PRO A 13 17.10 -13.80 21.38
CA PRO A 13 18.54 -13.61 21.35
C PRO A 13 18.89 -12.51 20.34
N GLN A 14 19.73 -11.57 20.76
CA GLN A 14 20.38 -10.62 19.87
C GLN A 14 21.85 -11.03 19.75
N LEU A 15 22.26 -11.37 18.55
CA LEU A 15 23.58 -11.90 18.25
C LEU A 15 24.30 -11.00 17.23
N ASN A 16 25.62 -11.03 17.27
CA ASN A 16 26.46 -10.38 16.27
C ASN A 16 26.87 -11.44 15.24
N ILE A 17 26.29 -11.35 14.04
CA ILE A 17 26.40 -12.39 13.00
C ILE A 17 27.21 -11.83 11.82
N PRO A 18 28.24 -12.56 11.32
CA PRO A 18 28.94 -12.19 10.09
C PRO A 18 27.98 -12.04 8.91
N TYR A 19 28.16 -10.99 8.09
CA TYR A 19 27.23 -10.71 6.99
C TYR A 19 27.17 -11.85 5.96
N GLU A 20 28.23 -12.65 5.83
CA GLU A 20 28.29 -13.81 4.94
C GLU A 20 27.33 -14.93 5.35
N ASN A 21 26.94 -14.99 6.62
CA ASN A 21 26.00 -15.98 7.14
C ASN A 21 24.54 -15.53 7.04
N LEU A 22 24.29 -14.33 6.52
CA LEU A 22 22.98 -13.73 6.39
C LEU A 22 22.53 -13.73 4.93
N HIS A 23 21.33 -14.25 4.69
CA HIS A 23 20.73 -14.38 3.35
C HIS A 23 19.49 -13.51 3.22
N LEU A 24 19.27 -12.95 2.03
CA LEU A 24 18.05 -12.20 1.72
C LEU A 24 16.83 -13.12 1.72
N ASP A 25 15.68 -12.58 2.12
CA ASP A 25 14.42 -13.34 2.14
C ASP A 25 13.80 -13.46 0.74
N PRO A 26 13.73 -14.68 0.15
CA PRO A 26 13.08 -14.88 -1.15
C PRO A 26 11.56 -14.70 -1.11
N LEU A 27 10.94 -14.75 0.07
CA LEU A 27 9.51 -14.55 0.27
C LEU A 27 9.19 -13.15 0.84
N ASN A 28 10.10 -12.20 0.66
CA ASN A 28 9.93 -10.83 1.15
C ASN A 28 8.74 -10.17 0.45
N PRO A 29 7.66 -9.80 1.18
CA PRO A 29 6.44 -9.23 0.58
C PRO A 29 6.64 -7.86 -0.05
N ARG A 30 7.81 -7.23 0.09
CA ARG A 30 8.15 -5.99 -0.63
C ARG A 30 8.56 -6.25 -2.08
N LEU A 31 9.15 -7.41 -2.39
CA LEU A 31 9.67 -7.68 -3.73
C LEU A 31 8.54 -7.75 -4.77
N PRO A 32 8.77 -7.30 -6.01
CA PRO A 32 7.86 -7.62 -7.12
C PRO A 32 7.55 -9.12 -7.15
N GLU A 33 6.32 -9.52 -7.54
CA GLU A 33 5.92 -10.94 -7.51
C GLU A 33 6.84 -11.81 -8.36
N GLU A 34 7.22 -11.30 -9.53
CA GLU A 34 8.19 -11.93 -10.43
C GLU A 34 9.57 -12.15 -9.79
N ASN A 35 9.91 -11.49 -8.68
CA ASN A 35 11.17 -11.66 -7.97
C ASN A 35 11.03 -12.49 -6.68
N GLN A 36 9.82 -12.85 -6.25
CA GLN A 36 9.63 -13.74 -5.11
C GLN A 36 10.04 -15.17 -5.48
N GLY A 37 10.71 -15.86 -4.55
CA GLY A 37 11.22 -17.21 -4.75
C GLY A 37 12.47 -17.32 -5.63
N LYS A 38 13.00 -16.21 -6.17
CA LYS A 38 14.23 -16.20 -6.97
C LYS A 38 15.49 -16.32 -6.11
N ASP A 39 16.63 -16.51 -6.77
CA ASP A 39 17.94 -16.54 -6.14
C ASP A 39 18.35 -15.19 -5.53
N GLU A 40 19.33 -15.22 -4.64
CA GLU A 40 19.76 -14.04 -3.88
C GLU A 40 20.26 -12.88 -4.78
N VAL A 41 20.87 -13.17 -5.92
CA VAL A 41 21.37 -12.14 -6.85
C VAL A 41 20.19 -11.45 -7.53
N SER A 42 19.19 -12.21 -7.97
CA SER A 42 17.94 -11.67 -8.51
C SER A 42 17.21 -10.78 -7.50
N ILE A 43 17.16 -11.19 -6.24
CA ILE A 43 16.55 -10.41 -5.15
C ILE A 43 17.34 -9.12 -4.91
N CYS A 44 18.67 -9.21 -4.83
CA CYS A 44 19.56 -8.06 -4.66
C CYS A 44 19.39 -7.04 -5.80
N SER A 45 19.24 -7.51 -7.05
CA SER A 45 18.98 -6.66 -8.21
C SER A 45 17.66 -5.90 -8.09
N ALA A 46 16.58 -6.60 -7.69
CA ALA A 46 15.28 -5.98 -7.48
C ALA A 46 15.33 -4.94 -6.35
N LEU A 47 15.99 -5.27 -5.23
CA LEU A 47 16.14 -4.34 -4.11
C LEU A 47 16.93 -3.09 -4.52
N TYR A 48 18.04 -3.25 -5.24
CA TYR A 48 18.83 -2.13 -5.75
C TYR A 48 18.00 -1.21 -6.66
N LYS A 49 17.20 -1.77 -7.57
CA LYS A 49 16.44 -1.00 -8.55
C LYS A 49 15.25 -0.23 -7.96
N TYR A 50 14.59 -0.77 -6.94
CA TYR A 50 13.27 -0.27 -6.50
C TYR A 50 13.24 0.28 -5.06
N PHE A 51 14.34 0.21 -4.30
CA PHE A 51 14.32 0.50 -2.86
C PHE A 51 15.47 1.40 -2.37
N ASP A 52 15.86 2.41 -3.16
CA ASP A 52 16.78 3.49 -2.77
C ASP A 52 18.02 3.02 -2.01
N ILE A 53 18.67 1.97 -2.53
CA ILE A 53 19.81 1.33 -1.88
C ILE A 53 21.04 2.24 -1.82
N GLU A 54 21.18 3.13 -2.81
CA GLU A 54 22.29 4.08 -2.87
C GLU A 54 22.25 5.09 -1.73
N GLU A 55 21.07 5.61 -1.37
CA GLU A 55 20.91 6.54 -0.24
C GLU A 55 21.37 5.90 1.09
N LEU A 56 20.95 4.66 1.33
CA LEU A 56 21.42 3.85 2.46
C LEU A 56 22.94 3.64 2.41
N ALA A 57 23.50 3.41 1.23
CA ALA A 57 24.93 3.19 1.07
C ALA A 57 25.74 4.43 1.43
N PHE A 58 25.30 5.63 1.02
CA PHE A 58 25.92 6.88 1.42
C PHE A 58 25.80 7.12 2.93
N SER A 59 24.64 6.82 3.54
CA SER A 59 24.49 6.94 4.99
C SER A 59 25.43 6.00 5.75
N MET A 60 25.51 4.72 5.34
CA MET A 60 26.39 3.73 5.97
C MET A 60 27.88 4.02 5.74
N LYS A 61 28.24 4.59 4.59
CA LYS A 61 29.60 5.04 4.33
C LYS A 61 30.06 6.08 5.36
N GLU A 62 29.20 7.03 5.71
CA GLU A 62 29.57 8.12 6.62
C GLU A 62 29.43 7.74 8.09
N ASN A 63 28.53 6.82 8.44
CA ASN A 63 28.14 6.57 9.84
C ASN A 63 28.35 5.12 10.31
N GLY A 64 28.69 4.19 9.43
CA GLY A 64 28.66 2.75 9.75
C GLY A 64 27.24 2.23 9.92
N TYR A 65 27.10 1.14 10.66
CA TYR A 65 25.83 0.51 11.00
C TYR A 65 25.24 1.12 12.27
N PHE A 66 23.91 1.31 12.28
CA PHE A 66 23.19 1.74 13.48
C PHE A 66 22.64 0.54 14.24
N ASP A 67 23.20 0.26 15.42
CA ASP A 67 22.77 -0.84 16.30
C ASP A 67 21.30 -0.71 16.75
N GLU A 68 20.77 0.51 16.79
CA GLU A 68 19.36 0.80 17.09
C GLU A 68 18.40 0.27 16.02
N GLU A 69 18.91 -0.04 14.83
CA GLU A 69 18.21 -0.81 13.83
C GLU A 69 18.88 -2.19 13.69
N PRO A 70 18.56 -3.21 14.51
CA PRO A 70 19.04 -4.56 14.24
C PRO A 70 18.35 -5.17 13.02
N LEU A 71 18.95 -6.20 12.44
CA LEU A 71 18.28 -7.08 11.49
C LEU A 71 17.39 -8.07 12.27
N VAL A 72 16.36 -8.61 11.62
CA VAL A 72 15.58 -9.73 12.19
C VAL A 72 15.69 -10.92 11.27
N ALA A 73 16.09 -12.06 11.80
CA ALA A 73 16.35 -13.25 11.02
C ALA A 73 15.83 -14.52 11.70
N VAL A 74 15.74 -15.58 10.91
CA VAL A 74 15.43 -16.94 11.35
C VAL A 74 16.53 -17.88 10.85
N PRO A 75 16.84 -18.99 11.54
CA PRO A 75 17.73 -20.01 10.99
C PRO A 75 17.23 -20.47 9.60
N GLN A 76 18.13 -20.57 8.63
CA GLN A 76 17.80 -21.01 7.28
C GLN A 76 17.27 -22.46 7.29
N GLU A 77 17.89 -23.29 8.11
CA GLU A 77 17.43 -24.64 8.41
C GLU A 77 17.36 -24.82 9.92
N LEU A 78 16.35 -25.55 10.40
CA LEU A 78 16.25 -25.91 11.80
C LEU A 78 16.47 -27.43 11.92
N PRO A 79 17.50 -27.89 12.65
CA PRO A 79 17.75 -29.31 12.83
C PRO A 79 16.52 -30.08 13.34
N ILE A 80 16.32 -31.30 12.82
CA ILE A 80 15.13 -32.13 13.09
C ILE A 80 14.92 -32.38 14.60
N TYR A 81 15.97 -32.42 15.40
CA TYR A 81 15.85 -32.63 16.84
C TYR A 81 15.23 -31.44 17.60
N PHE A 82 15.02 -30.29 16.95
CA PHE A 82 14.20 -29.20 17.47
C PHE A 82 12.73 -29.29 17.05
N SER A 83 12.37 -30.27 16.20
CA SER A 83 11.00 -30.48 15.75
C SER A 83 10.07 -30.70 16.94
N GLY A 84 8.96 -29.98 16.98
CA GLY A 84 7.98 -30.03 18.05
C GLY A 84 8.28 -29.15 19.28
N ILE A 85 9.40 -28.43 19.31
CA ILE A 85 9.67 -27.41 20.33
C ILE A 85 9.32 -26.05 19.74
N GLU A 86 8.34 -25.36 20.33
CA GLU A 86 7.82 -24.11 19.79
C GLU A 86 8.11 -22.91 20.69
N GLY A 87 8.21 -21.73 20.07
CA GLY A 87 8.18 -20.45 20.77
C GLY A 87 9.26 -20.28 21.83
N ASP A 88 8.82 -19.86 23.01
CA ASP A 88 9.73 -19.50 24.11
C ASP A 88 10.48 -20.71 24.70
N ASP A 89 9.98 -21.94 24.50
CA ASP A 89 10.66 -23.14 24.98
C ASP A 89 11.88 -23.46 24.12
N LEU A 90 11.81 -23.20 22.81
CA LEU A 90 12.94 -23.35 21.90
C LEU A 90 14.03 -22.31 22.19
N VAL A 91 13.63 -21.06 22.44
CA VAL A 91 14.58 -19.97 22.76
C VAL A 91 15.32 -20.20 24.08
N LYS A 92 14.74 -20.94 25.02
CA LYS A 92 15.38 -21.31 26.30
C LYS A 92 16.21 -22.59 26.22
N ASN A 93 16.14 -23.33 25.10
CA ASN A 93 16.84 -24.58 24.94
C ASN A 93 18.35 -24.34 24.75
N GLU A 94 19.20 -24.90 25.62
CA GLU A 94 20.65 -24.71 25.57
C GLU A 94 21.27 -25.19 24.25
N LYS A 95 20.78 -26.29 23.67
CA LYS A 95 21.26 -26.79 22.37
C LYS A 95 20.86 -25.86 21.23
N TYR A 96 19.70 -25.23 21.32
CA TYR A 96 19.27 -24.21 20.35
C TYR A 96 20.15 -22.97 20.46
N LEU A 97 20.42 -22.50 21.68
CA LEU A 97 21.34 -21.39 21.91
C LEU A 97 22.75 -21.69 21.39
N GLN A 98 23.27 -22.91 21.60
CA GLN A 98 24.54 -23.34 21.01
C GLN A 98 24.48 -23.36 19.48
N TYR A 99 23.39 -23.88 18.91
CA TYR A 99 23.18 -23.93 17.46
C TYR A 99 23.20 -22.55 16.82
N ILE A 100 22.43 -21.59 17.34
CA ILE A 100 22.38 -20.23 16.77
C ILE A 100 23.66 -19.42 17.00
N ASN A 101 24.51 -19.82 17.95
CA ASN A 101 25.83 -19.22 18.17
C ASN A 101 26.95 -19.92 17.38
N ASP A 102 26.66 -21.03 16.69
CA ASP A 102 27.64 -21.69 15.83
C ASP A 102 27.96 -20.80 14.63
N LYS A 103 29.27 -20.61 14.37
CA LYS A 103 29.77 -19.76 13.28
C LYS A 103 29.39 -20.25 11.88
N LYS A 104 28.91 -21.50 11.74
CA LYS A 104 28.46 -22.07 10.47
C LYS A 104 26.96 -21.89 10.25
N THR A 105 26.20 -21.55 11.29
CA THR A 105 24.75 -21.40 11.17
C THR A 105 24.40 -20.26 10.23
N GLN A 106 23.54 -20.57 9.28
CA GLN A 106 23.07 -19.64 8.25
C GLN A 106 21.67 -19.14 8.62
N PHE A 107 21.38 -17.89 8.27
CA PHE A 107 20.13 -17.23 8.65
C PHE A 107 19.49 -16.51 7.46
N VAL A 108 18.17 -16.48 7.41
CA VAL A 108 17.40 -15.70 6.43
C VAL A 108 16.84 -14.45 7.11
N VAL A 109 17.17 -13.28 6.56
CA VAL A 109 16.78 -11.98 7.11
C VAL A 109 15.38 -11.60 6.65
N LEU A 110 14.43 -11.58 7.59
CA LEU A 110 13.03 -11.26 7.34
C LEU A 110 12.70 -9.77 7.49
N GLU A 111 13.46 -9.02 8.30
CA GLU A 111 13.39 -7.56 8.37
C GLU A 111 14.78 -6.94 8.25
N GLY A 112 14.88 -5.89 7.43
CA GLY A 112 16.16 -5.25 7.11
C GLY A 112 16.81 -5.72 5.81
N ASN A 113 16.06 -6.37 4.91
CA ASN A 113 16.55 -6.80 3.58
C ASN A 113 17.25 -5.68 2.78
N ARG A 114 16.74 -4.44 2.82
CA ARG A 114 17.40 -3.28 2.19
C ARG A 114 18.79 -3.04 2.78
N ARG A 115 18.91 -3.06 4.11
CA ARG A 115 20.18 -2.84 4.83
C ARG A 115 21.17 -3.97 4.52
N LEU A 116 20.75 -5.23 4.60
CA LEU A 116 21.61 -6.36 4.22
C LEU A 116 22.06 -6.26 2.75
N THR A 117 21.16 -5.87 1.84
CA THR A 117 21.50 -5.65 0.42
C THR A 117 22.56 -4.57 0.26
N THR A 118 22.38 -3.41 0.91
CA THR A 118 23.36 -2.32 0.91
C THR A 118 24.72 -2.82 1.40
N ILE A 119 24.76 -3.56 2.51
CA ILE A 119 25.99 -4.09 3.11
C ILE A 119 26.68 -5.09 2.18
N LYS A 120 25.93 -6.04 1.61
CA LYS A 120 26.48 -6.99 0.63
C LYS A 120 27.06 -6.26 -0.59
N LEU A 121 26.40 -5.21 -1.07
CA LEU A 121 26.90 -4.40 -2.18
C LEU A 121 28.12 -3.55 -1.80
N LEU A 122 28.19 -3.01 -0.58
CA LEU A 122 29.35 -2.27 -0.08
C LEU A 122 30.58 -3.17 0.09
N LEU A 123 30.38 -4.39 0.59
CA LEU A 123 31.47 -5.31 0.95
C LEU A 123 31.92 -6.24 -0.18
N SER A 124 31.09 -6.47 -1.22
CA SER A 124 31.39 -7.42 -2.31
C SER A 124 31.48 -6.76 -3.68
N ASP A 125 32.72 -6.52 -4.14
CA ASP A 125 33.01 -6.06 -5.50
C ASP A 125 32.52 -7.06 -6.55
N SER A 126 32.62 -8.37 -6.26
CA SER A 126 32.15 -9.42 -7.17
C SER A 126 30.64 -9.34 -7.40
N LEU A 127 29.86 -9.07 -6.34
CA LEU A 127 28.41 -8.94 -6.46
C LEU A 127 28.04 -7.70 -7.29
N ARG A 128 28.73 -6.57 -7.07
CA ARG A 128 28.53 -5.36 -7.89
C ARG A 128 28.86 -5.61 -9.37
N ASN A 129 29.96 -6.32 -9.65
CA ASN A 129 30.35 -6.71 -11.00
C ASN A 129 29.30 -7.63 -11.66
N GLN A 130 28.79 -8.62 -10.94
CA GLN A 130 27.74 -9.51 -11.42
C GLN A 130 26.45 -8.76 -11.76
N LEU A 131 26.08 -7.77 -10.95
CA LEU A 131 24.90 -6.93 -11.14
C LEU A 131 25.13 -5.76 -12.10
N LYS A 132 26.35 -5.61 -12.65
CA LYS A 132 26.77 -4.51 -13.53
C LYS A 132 26.59 -3.12 -12.90
N ILE A 133 26.71 -3.02 -11.58
CA ILE A 133 26.66 -1.77 -10.83
C ILE A 133 28.06 -1.13 -10.90
N ARG A 134 28.19 -0.09 -11.72
CA ARG A 134 29.48 0.57 -12.00
C ARG A 134 29.85 1.64 -10.98
N THR A 135 28.85 2.33 -10.43
CA THR A 135 29.04 3.43 -9.50
C THR A 135 28.37 3.04 -8.19
N PHE A 136 29.17 2.93 -7.12
CA PHE A 136 28.69 2.68 -5.78
C PHE A 136 29.71 3.27 -4.79
N PRO A 137 29.30 3.78 -3.63
CA PRO A 137 30.22 4.41 -2.69
C PRO A 137 31.28 3.42 -2.18
N GLU A 138 32.54 3.87 -2.17
CA GLU A 138 33.62 3.21 -1.45
C GLU A 138 33.59 3.60 0.04
N ILE A 139 33.98 2.67 0.90
CA ILE A 139 33.96 2.81 2.36
C ILE A 139 35.36 2.66 2.94
N SER A 140 35.60 3.24 4.12
CA SER A 140 36.86 3.09 4.85
C SER A 140 37.00 1.68 5.43
N ASP A 141 38.23 1.29 5.80
CA ASP A 141 38.47 0.01 6.49
C ASP A 141 37.75 -0.06 7.84
N GLU A 142 37.57 1.07 8.53
CA GLU A 142 36.81 1.16 9.78
C GLU A 142 35.35 0.76 9.55
N VAL A 143 34.67 1.39 8.57
CA VAL A 143 33.29 1.06 8.21
C VAL A 143 33.20 -0.36 7.67
N LYS A 144 34.20 -0.83 6.92
CA LYS A 144 34.24 -2.21 6.41
C LYS A 144 34.23 -3.23 7.55
N ASN A 145 35.04 -3.00 8.59
CA ASN A 145 35.09 -3.88 9.77
C ASN A 145 33.77 -3.85 10.55
N ASP A 146 33.18 -2.67 10.72
CA ASP A 146 31.88 -2.48 11.36
C ASP A 146 30.76 -3.24 10.62
N LEU A 147 30.65 -3.06 9.30
CA LEU A 147 29.64 -3.72 8.47
C LEU A 147 29.85 -5.24 8.30
N SER A 148 31.02 -5.76 8.68
CA SER A 148 31.33 -7.19 8.53
C SER A 148 30.56 -8.06 9.54
N VAL A 149 30.12 -7.51 10.67
CA VAL A 149 29.39 -8.23 11.71
C VAL A 149 28.20 -7.40 12.16
N LEU A 150 26.99 -7.95 12.02
CA LEU A 150 25.75 -7.19 12.19
C LEU A 150 24.97 -7.63 13.42
N PRO A 151 24.30 -6.71 14.14
CA PRO A 151 23.38 -7.06 15.21
C PRO A 151 22.09 -7.63 14.62
N VAL A 152 21.75 -8.86 15.03
CA VAL A 152 20.60 -9.61 14.52
C VAL A 152 19.76 -10.16 15.66
N ILE A 153 18.46 -9.88 15.63
CA ILE A 153 17.47 -10.51 16.51
C ILE A 153 17.03 -11.83 15.86
N ILE A 154 17.26 -12.94 16.56
CA ILE A 154 16.94 -14.28 16.07
C ILE A 154 15.56 -14.72 16.55
N TYR A 155 14.70 -15.08 15.61
CA TYR A 155 13.43 -15.75 15.87
C TYR A 155 13.54 -17.24 15.51
N PRO A 156 12.81 -18.13 16.19
CA PRO A 156 12.87 -19.55 15.89
C PRO A 156 12.23 -19.91 14.55
N SER A 157 11.21 -19.16 14.13
CA SER A 157 10.47 -19.41 12.90
C SER A 157 9.94 -18.13 12.27
N ARG A 158 9.65 -18.17 10.96
CA ARG A 158 8.99 -17.06 10.26
C ARG A 158 7.66 -16.71 10.94
N LYS A 159 6.90 -17.73 11.36
CA LYS A 159 5.58 -17.58 11.99
C LYS A 159 5.62 -16.61 13.17
N GLU A 160 6.68 -16.67 13.97
CA GLU A 160 6.83 -15.83 15.15
C GLU A 160 7.30 -14.40 14.84
N VAL A 161 7.85 -14.16 13.65
CA VAL A 161 8.29 -12.82 13.20
C VAL A 161 7.12 -12.00 12.68
N LEU A 162 6.06 -12.65 12.19
CA LEU A 162 4.92 -12.01 11.56
C LEU A 162 4.29 -10.92 12.42
N PRO A 163 3.91 -11.15 13.69
CA PRO A 163 3.27 -10.09 14.49
C PRO A 163 4.14 -8.82 14.58
N TYR A 164 5.46 -8.99 14.70
CA TYR A 164 6.42 -7.88 14.72
C TYR A 164 6.46 -7.12 13.39
N LEU A 165 6.53 -7.82 12.25
CA LEU A 165 6.50 -7.21 10.92
C LEU A 165 5.20 -6.42 10.70
N GLY A 166 4.07 -7.02 11.09
CA GLY A 166 2.76 -6.39 11.02
C GLY A 166 2.72 -5.06 11.78
N VAL A 167 3.13 -5.04 13.05
CA VAL A 167 3.22 -3.79 13.83
C VAL A 167 4.16 -2.77 13.17
N ARG A 168 5.35 -3.20 12.75
CA ARG A 168 6.37 -2.28 12.22
C ARG A 168 5.99 -1.64 10.89
N HIS A 169 5.28 -2.38 10.01
CA HIS A 169 5.03 -1.92 8.64
C HIS A 169 3.58 -1.63 8.29
N ILE A 170 2.61 -2.20 9.01
CA ILE A 170 1.20 -1.84 8.83
C ILE A 170 0.90 -0.56 9.60
N THR A 171 1.20 -0.53 10.90
CA THR A 171 0.88 0.58 11.81
C THR A 171 2.05 1.51 12.13
N GLY A 172 3.30 1.07 11.94
CA GLY A 172 4.53 1.82 12.25
C GLY A 172 4.96 2.93 11.27
N ILE A 173 6.16 3.47 11.49
CA ILE A 173 6.69 4.71 10.87
C ILE A 173 7.19 4.48 9.43
N LYS A 174 7.85 3.35 9.13
CA LYS A 174 8.30 2.95 7.78
C LYS A 174 7.28 1.99 7.16
N LYS A 175 6.17 2.54 6.70
CA LYS A 175 5.02 1.79 6.17
C LYS A 175 5.39 1.10 4.86
N TRP A 176 4.98 -0.16 4.72
CA TRP A 176 4.96 -0.79 3.40
C TRP A 176 4.06 -0.02 2.43
N GLU A 177 4.37 -0.10 1.14
CA GLU A 177 3.42 0.32 0.12
C GLU A 177 2.11 -0.45 0.28
N PRO A 178 0.95 0.16 -0.03
CA PRO A 178 -0.35 -0.44 0.22
C PRO A 178 -0.53 -1.87 -0.30
N TYR A 179 -0.05 -2.18 -1.50
CA TYR A 179 -0.16 -3.53 -2.07
C TYR A 179 0.72 -4.55 -1.34
N ALA A 180 1.93 -4.17 -0.94
CA ALA A 180 2.81 -5.04 -0.14
C ALA A 180 2.19 -5.38 1.23
N LYS A 181 1.47 -4.42 1.87
CA LYS A 181 0.66 -4.72 3.05
C LYS A 181 -0.43 -5.74 2.74
N ALA A 182 -1.07 -5.62 1.58
CA ALA A 182 -2.14 -6.52 1.16
C ALA A 182 -1.65 -7.96 0.99
N ARG A 183 -0.53 -8.16 0.30
CA ARG A 183 0.11 -9.48 0.18
C ARG A 183 0.53 -10.06 1.51
N TYR A 184 1.07 -9.22 2.40
CA TYR A 184 1.40 -9.66 3.75
C TYR A 184 0.15 -10.15 4.49
N VAL A 185 -0.94 -9.37 4.49
CA VAL A 185 -2.20 -9.78 5.14
C VAL A 185 -2.75 -11.05 4.50
N ALA A 186 -2.71 -11.17 3.17
CA ALA A 186 -3.15 -12.37 2.47
C ALA A 186 -2.38 -13.61 2.89
N LYS A 187 -1.05 -13.53 2.95
CA LYS A 187 -0.21 -14.61 3.46
C LYS A 187 -0.58 -15.06 4.86
N MET A 188 -1.00 -14.14 5.74
CA MET A 188 -1.45 -14.48 7.10
C MET A 188 -2.75 -15.26 7.10
N VAL A 189 -3.68 -14.87 6.23
CA VAL A 189 -4.93 -15.59 6.06
C VAL A 189 -4.69 -16.98 5.48
N ASP A 190 -3.80 -17.11 4.49
CA ASP A 190 -3.42 -18.40 3.90
C ASP A 190 -2.76 -19.34 4.92
N GLU A 191 -2.01 -18.78 5.89
CA GLU A 191 -1.44 -19.52 7.02
C GLU A 191 -2.47 -19.83 8.14
N GLY A 192 -3.74 -19.49 7.93
CA GLY A 192 -4.86 -19.82 8.81
C GLY A 192 -5.14 -18.79 9.92
N VAL A 193 -4.53 -17.59 9.86
CA VAL A 193 -4.77 -16.52 10.84
C VAL A 193 -5.99 -15.71 10.41
N SER A 194 -6.96 -15.49 11.32
CA SER A 194 -8.15 -14.71 10.99
C SER A 194 -7.83 -13.22 10.80
N ILE A 195 -8.63 -12.49 10.01
CA ILE A 195 -8.45 -11.04 9.83
C ILE A 195 -8.58 -10.30 11.16
N GLU A 196 -9.49 -10.72 12.03
CA GLU A 196 -9.70 -10.15 13.35
C GLU A 196 -8.45 -10.35 14.24
N GLU A 197 -7.82 -11.52 14.18
CA GLU A 197 -6.56 -11.80 14.87
C GLU A 197 -5.42 -10.94 14.33
N ILE A 198 -5.31 -10.79 13.00
CA ILE A 198 -4.30 -9.91 12.37
C ILE A 198 -4.48 -8.48 12.84
N GLN A 199 -5.71 -7.96 12.84
CA GLN A 199 -6.03 -6.61 13.32
C GLN A 199 -5.64 -6.41 14.78
N GLN A 200 -5.93 -7.40 15.63
CA GLN A 200 -5.55 -7.37 17.04
C GLN A 200 -4.02 -7.36 17.21
N GLN A 201 -3.30 -8.22 16.48
CA GLN A 201 -1.85 -8.35 16.57
C GLN A 201 -1.11 -7.07 16.14
N VAL A 202 -1.60 -6.41 15.08
CA VAL A 202 -0.95 -5.18 14.55
C VAL A 202 -1.47 -3.89 15.18
N GLY A 203 -2.49 -3.98 16.03
CA GLY A 203 -3.15 -2.84 16.66
C GLY A 203 -4.00 -2.00 15.70
N ASP A 204 -4.55 -2.61 14.64
CA ASP A 204 -5.41 -1.94 13.67
C ASP A 204 -6.82 -1.70 14.23
N ARG A 205 -7.10 -0.45 14.62
CA ARG A 205 -8.42 -0.03 15.11
C ARG A 205 -9.35 0.52 14.02
N SER A 206 -8.86 0.73 12.80
CA SER A 206 -9.58 1.46 11.74
C SER A 206 -10.12 0.56 10.63
N ASN A 207 -10.06 -0.75 10.79
CA ASN A 207 -10.37 -1.73 9.73
C ASN A 207 -9.51 -1.57 8.47
N SER A 208 -8.30 -1.03 8.64
CA SER A 208 -7.37 -0.83 7.53
C SER A 208 -6.87 -2.16 6.96
N ALA A 209 -6.55 -3.15 7.80
CA ALA A 209 -6.12 -4.48 7.34
C ALA A 209 -7.23 -5.20 6.57
N ARG A 210 -8.47 -5.15 7.08
CA ARG A 210 -9.65 -5.73 6.41
C ARG A 210 -9.90 -5.07 5.05
N LYS A 211 -9.84 -3.74 4.97
CA LYS A 211 -10.02 -3.00 3.73
C LYS A 211 -8.93 -3.31 2.70
N ILE A 212 -7.68 -3.36 3.14
CA ILE A 212 -6.55 -3.71 2.28
C ILE A 212 -6.70 -5.15 1.75
N TYR A 213 -7.08 -6.10 2.60
CA TYR A 213 -7.31 -7.48 2.18
C TYR A 213 -8.50 -7.62 1.23
N LEU A 214 -9.60 -6.89 1.44
CA LEU A 214 -10.70 -6.81 0.48
C LEU A 214 -10.19 -6.40 -0.91
N CYS A 215 -9.39 -5.34 -1.00
CA CYS A 215 -8.84 -4.88 -2.28
C CYS A 215 -7.92 -5.92 -2.93
N TYR A 216 -7.13 -6.65 -2.14
CA TYR A 216 -6.34 -7.79 -2.64
C TYR A 216 -7.25 -8.88 -3.23
N GLN A 217 -8.30 -9.27 -2.51
CA GLN A 217 -9.27 -10.27 -2.99
C GLN A 217 -10.00 -9.82 -4.25
N LEU A 218 -10.29 -8.51 -4.41
CA LEU A 218 -10.85 -7.98 -5.65
C LEU A 218 -9.88 -8.09 -6.84
N ILE A 219 -8.57 -7.92 -6.62
CA ILE A 219 -7.54 -8.10 -7.64
C ILE A 219 -7.46 -9.56 -8.05
N GLU A 220 -7.37 -10.48 -7.08
CA GLU A 220 -7.29 -11.91 -7.37
C GLU A 220 -8.56 -12.43 -8.04
N LEU A 221 -9.74 -11.97 -7.61
CA LEU A 221 -11.00 -12.28 -8.28
C LEU A 221 -11.02 -11.78 -9.72
N ALA A 222 -10.56 -10.55 -9.99
CA ALA A 222 -10.49 -10.02 -11.35
C ALA A 222 -9.46 -10.77 -12.21
N ARG A 223 -8.33 -11.18 -11.62
CA ARG A 223 -7.29 -11.99 -12.27
C ARG A 223 -7.86 -13.34 -12.72
N HIS A 224 -8.54 -14.05 -11.82
CA HIS A 224 -9.03 -15.40 -12.08
C HIS A 224 -10.29 -15.46 -12.94
N GLU A 225 -11.28 -14.58 -12.71
CA GLU A 225 -12.55 -14.61 -13.43
C GLU A 225 -12.45 -14.07 -14.86
N PHE A 226 -11.48 -13.19 -15.14
CA PHE A 226 -11.37 -12.50 -16.42
C PHE A 226 -10.03 -12.67 -17.14
N ASP A 227 -9.08 -13.41 -16.56
CA ASP A 227 -7.70 -13.54 -17.07
C ASP A 227 -7.05 -12.16 -17.32
N LEU A 228 -7.33 -11.20 -16.43
CA LEU A 228 -6.84 -9.82 -16.57
C LEU A 228 -5.40 -9.70 -16.06
N ASN A 229 -4.59 -8.95 -16.80
CA ASN A 229 -3.32 -8.43 -16.29
C ASN A 229 -3.57 -7.35 -15.23
N THR A 230 -3.22 -7.66 -13.98
CA THR A 230 -3.47 -6.82 -12.81
C THR A 230 -2.30 -5.93 -12.41
N GLU A 231 -1.17 -5.95 -13.12
CA GLU A 231 0.04 -5.20 -12.75
C GLU A 231 -0.24 -3.72 -12.45
N LYS A 232 -1.11 -3.09 -13.26
CA LYS A 232 -1.55 -1.70 -13.01
C LYS A 232 -2.39 -1.55 -11.74
N ALA A 233 -3.26 -2.51 -11.42
CA ALA A 233 -4.04 -2.48 -10.18
C ALA A 233 -3.15 -2.61 -8.94
N GLU A 234 -2.08 -3.40 -9.05
CA GLU A 234 -1.06 -3.58 -8.00
C GLU A 234 -0.24 -2.30 -7.81
N ASN A 235 0.22 -1.69 -8.91
CA ASN A 235 0.97 -0.43 -8.90
C ASN A 235 0.14 0.77 -8.43
N PHE A 236 -1.14 0.85 -8.83
CA PHE A 236 -2.07 1.92 -8.45
C PHE A 236 -3.07 1.47 -7.38
N PHE A 237 -2.65 0.61 -6.46
CA PHE A 237 -3.52 0.02 -5.42
C PHE A 237 -4.28 1.06 -4.57
N SER A 238 -3.71 2.25 -4.39
CA SER A 238 -4.36 3.37 -3.70
C SER A 238 -5.67 3.82 -4.36
N TYR A 239 -5.81 3.65 -5.68
CA TYR A 239 -7.04 3.96 -6.41
C TYR A 239 -8.14 2.96 -6.05
N LEU A 240 -7.80 1.67 -5.95
CA LEU A 240 -8.74 0.63 -5.54
C LEU A 240 -9.16 0.80 -4.07
N LEU A 241 -8.22 1.17 -3.20
CA LEU A 241 -8.52 1.55 -1.81
C LEU A 241 -9.49 2.75 -1.73
N LEU A 242 -9.31 3.77 -2.57
CA LEU A 242 -10.22 4.91 -2.61
C LEU A 242 -11.59 4.51 -3.15
N ALA A 243 -11.63 3.78 -4.26
CA ALA A 243 -12.84 3.32 -4.93
C ALA A 243 -13.70 2.42 -4.04
N SER A 244 -13.10 1.38 -3.44
CA SER A 244 -13.79 0.48 -2.50
C SER A 244 -14.29 1.18 -1.22
N GLY A 245 -13.85 2.42 -0.95
CA GLY A 245 -14.36 3.26 0.13
C GLY A 245 -15.67 3.98 -0.23
N GLN A 246 -15.97 4.18 -1.51
CA GLN A 246 -17.13 4.95 -1.95
C GLN A 246 -18.40 4.13 -1.90
N GLY A 247 -19.46 4.67 -1.29
CA GLY A 247 -20.74 3.97 -1.13
C GLY A 247 -21.36 3.54 -2.46
N SER A 248 -21.38 4.41 -3.47
CA SER A 248 -21.95 4.08 -4.77
C SER A 248 -21.15 3.03 -5.55
N ILE A 249 -19.82 3.00 -5.38
CA ILE A 249 -18.97 1.95 -5.98
C ILE A 249 -19.23 0.61 -5.28
N LYS A 250 -19.37 0.60 -3.94
CA LYS A 250 -19.78 -0.60 -3.20
C LYS A 250 -21.13 -1.11 -3.66
N ASP A 251 -22.13 -0.23 -3.74
CA ASP A 251 -23.48 -0.57 -4.20
C ASP A 251 -23.44 -1.10 -5.65
N TYR A 252 -22.62 -0.51 -6.53
CA TYR A 252 -22.41 -0.98 -7.91
C TYR A 252 -21.78 -2.38 -7.97
N LEU A 253 -20.79 -2.66 -7.14
CA LEU A 253 -20.13 -3.96 -7.01
C LEU A 253 -20.98 -5.00 -6.25
N GLY A 254 -22.04 -4.58 -5.55
CA GLY A 254 -22.82 -5.45 -4.67
C GLY A 254 -22.12 -5.79 -3.35
N LEU A 255 -21.20 -4.92 -2.89
CA LEU A 255 -20.52 -5.07 -1.60
C LEU A 255 -21.41 -4.57 -0.46
N GLU A 256 -21.31 -5.21 0.71
CA GLU A 256 -21.93 -4.69 1.93
C GLU A 256 -21.40 -3.29 2.29
N ARG A 257 -22.29 -2.43 2.80
CA ARG A 257 -21.92 -1.04 3.12
C ARG A 257 -20.87 -0.97 4.23
N ARG A 258 -21.05 -1.76 5.29
CA ARG A 258 -20.07 -1.87 6.38
C ARG A 258 -19.01 -2.89 5.98
N ILE A 259 -17.74 -2.47 6.05
CA ILE A 259 -16.59 -3.33 5.71
C ILE A 259 -16.57 -4.64 6.50
N GLN A 260 -17.09 -4.61 7.73
CA GLN A 260 -17.15 -5.74 8.66
C GLN A 260 -18.08 -6.86 8.16
N ASP A 261 -19.11 -6.50 7.41
CA ASP A 261 -20.15 -7.42 6.95
C ASP A 261 -19.77 -8.07 5.60
N ILE A 262 -18.74 -7.56 4.92
CA ILE A 262 -18.28 -8.11 3.63
C ILE A 262 -17.63 -9.47 3.86
N ASN A 263 -18.09 -10.48 3.11
CA ASN A 263 -17.42 -11.76 2.95
C ASN A 263 -16.15 -11.57 2.11
N LEU A 264 -14.98 -11.79 2.70
CA LEU A 264 -13.70 -11.50 2.03
C LEU A 264 -13.29 -12.60 1.04
N GLU A 265 -13.77 -13.83 1.18
CA GLU A 265 -13.47 -14.94 0.26
C GLU A 265 -14.22 -14.80 -1.07
N ASN A 266 -15.45 -14.25 -1.01
CA ASN A 266 -16.27 -14.00 -2.19
C ASN A 266 -16.94 -12.63 -2.06
N PRO A 267 -16.17 -11.54 -2.25
CA PRO A 267 -16.66 -10.19 -1.96
C PRO A 267 -17.71 -9.72 -2.95
N VAL A 268 -17.63 -10.14 -4.21
CA VAL A 268 -18.53 -9.70 -5.29
C VAL A 268 -19.49 -10.83 -5.67
N PRO A 269 -20.81 -10.62 -5.61
CA PRO A 269 -21.79 -11.60 -6.07
C PRO A 269 -21.62 -11.96 -7.55
N LYS A 270 -21.91 -13.21 -7.94
CA LYS A 270 -21.74 -13.71 -9.32
C LYS A 270 -22.44 -12.85 -10.38
N ASN A 271 -23.63 -12.35 -10.08
CA ASN A 271 -24.39 -11.47 -11.00
C ASN A 271 -23.82 -10.04 -11.10
N LYS A 272 -22.78 -9.70 -10.32
CA LYS A 272 -22.08 -8.41 -10.32
C LYS A 272 -20.63 -8.53 -10.80
N LEU A 273 -20.19 -9.69 -11.27
CA LEU A 273 -18.83 -9.88 -11.80
C LEU A 273 -18.55 -8.93 -12.98
N GLN A 274 -19.49 -8.74 -13.90
CA GLN A 274 -19.28 -7.79 -15.00
C GLN A 274 -19.08 -6.34 -14.49
N ASN A 275 -19.70 -5.97 -13.37
CA ASN A 275 -19.49 -4.66 -12.75
C ASN A 275 -18.07 -4.53 -12.18
N LEU A 276 -17.51 -5.60 -11.61
CA LEU A 276 -16.11 -5.65 -11.20
C LEU A 276 -15.18 -5.41 -12.39
N ARG A 277 -15.41 -6.11 -13.50
CA ARG A 277 -14.63 -5.90 -14.74
C ARG A 277 -14.71 -4.45 -15.22
N ASN A 278 -15.90 -3.83 -15.20
CA ASN A 278 -16.07 -2.43 -15.57
C ASN A 278 -15.25 -1.49 -14.67
N ILE A 279 -15.30 -1.68 -13.34
CA ILE A 279 -14.53 -0.89 -12.39
C ILE A 279 -13.03 -1.03 -12.64
N PHE A 280 -12.52 -2.24 -12.83
CA PHE A 280 -11.10 -2.47 -13.15
C PHE A 280 -10.72 -1.81 -14.48
N SER A 281 -11.55 -1.97 -15.51
CA SER A 281 -11.35 -1.36 -16.83
C SER A 281 -11.35 0.18 -16.79
N TRP A 282 -12.18 0.79 -15.94
CA TRP A 282 -12.21 2.26 -15.79
C TRP A 282 -11.02 2.78 -14.97
N LEU A 283 -10.60 2.05 -13.94
CA LEU A 283 -9.48 2.45 -13.08
C LEU A 283 -8.12 2.21 -13.73
N PHE A 284 -7.93 1.07 -14.40
CA PHE A 284 -6.62 0.59 -14.84
C PHE A 284 -6.50 0.37 -16.36
N GLY A 285 -7.63 0.37 -17.07
CA GLY A 285 -7.70 0.00 -18.47
C GLY A 285 -7.66 -1.51 -18.68
N GLU A 286 -7.58 -1.93 -19.94
CA GLU A 286 -7.37 -3.32 -20.33
C GLU A 286 -6.22 -3.38 -21.36
N GLU A 287 -5.65 -4.56 -21.58
CA GLU A 287 -4.58 -4.71 -22.57
C GLU A 287 -5.05 -4.34 -23.99
N LYS A 288 -4.09 -3.94 -24.84
CA LYS A 288 -4.23 -3.82 -26.30
C LYS A 288 -5.20 -2.78 -26.89
N ALA A 289 -5.77 -1.84 -26.12
CA ALA A 289 -6.31 -0.55 -26.66
C ALA A 289 -7.07 0.28 -25.61
N ILE A 290 -7.57 -0.35 -24.55
CA ILE A 290 -8.55 0.27 -23.67
C ILE A 290 -7.82 1.04 -22.57
N LEU A 291 -7.77 2.37 -22.72
CA LEU A 291 -7.20 3.25 -21.71
C LEU A 291 -8.11 3.34 -20.47
N PRO A 292 -7.52 3.53 -19.27
CA PRO A 292 -8.30 3.86 -18.08
C PRO A 292 -9.06 5.15 -18.31
N VAL A 293 -10.29 5.20 -17.79
CA VAL A 293 -11.14 6.39 -17.84
C VAL A 293 -10.73 7.36 -16.75
N ILE A 294 -10.35 6.84 -15.58
CA ILE A 294 -9.80 7.61 -14.46
C ILE A 294 -8.39 8.07 -14.82
N LYS A 295 -8.13 9.38 -14.69
CA LYS A 295 -6.81 9.98 -14.96
C LYS A 295 -6.08 10.35 -13.68
N GLU A 296 -6.83 10.75 -12.66
CA GLU A 296 -6.30 11.05 -11.34
C GLU A 296 -7.23 10.54 -10.22
N SER A 297 -6.70 10.39 -9.02
CA SER A 297 -7.42 9.80 -7.88
C SER A 297 -8.74 10.53 -7.56
N ARG A 298 -8.79 11.85 -7.73
CA ARG A 298 -10.00 12.65 -7.48
C ARG A 298 -11.15 12.34 -8.44
N ASP A 299 -10.88 11.86 -9.65
CA ASP A 299 -11.95 11.49 -10.59
C ASP A 299 -12.84 10.38 -10.02
N ILE A 300 -12.29 9.54 -9.13
CA ILE A 300 -13.03 8.46 -8.46
C ILE A 300 -14.12 9.04 -7.55
N THR A 301 -13.78 10.04 -6.74
CA THR A 301 -14.71 10.67 -5.79
C THR A 301 -15.60 11.69 -6.46
N ASP A 302 -15.03 12.50 -7.34
CA ASP A 302 -15.66 13.72 -7.86
C ASP A 302 -16.56 13.42 -9.05
N LYS A 303 -16.30 12.33 -9.79
CA LYS A 303 -17.04 12.00 -11.02
C LYS A 303 -17.62 10.59 -11.01
N LEU A 304 -16.77 9.56 -10.85
CA LEU A 304 -17.21 8.17 -10.96
C LEU A 304 -18.25 7.82 -9.89
N ALA A 305 -18.00 8.19 -8.64
CA ALA A 305 -18.95 7.92 -7.57
C ALA A 305 -20.33 8.58 -7.78
N PRO A 306 -20.45 9.86 -8.19
CA PRO A 306 -21.70 10.45 -8.67
C PRO A 306 -22.33 9.72 -9.86
N VAL A 307 -21.55 9.39 -10.89
CA VAL A 307 -22.05 8.67 -12.09
C VAL A 307 -22.71 7.35 -11.69
N LEU A 308 -22.08 6.57 -10.81
CA LEU A 308 -22.60 5.28 -10.38
C LEU A 308 -23.83 5.35 -9.47
N ARG A 309 -24.25 6.56 -9.04
CA ARG A 309 -25.55 6.75 -8.37
C ARG A 309 -26.72 6.87 -9.34
N ASN A 310 -26.44 7.17 -10.61
CA ASN A 310 -27.45 7.37 -11.64
C ASN A 310 -27.31 6.29 -12.72
N GLN A 311 -28.39 5.52 -12.95
CA GLN A 311 -28.35 4.38 -13.85
C GLN A 311 -28.13 4.79 -15.31
N ASP A 312 -28.71 5.91 -15.75
CA ASP A 312 -28.57 6.41 -17.12
C ASP A 312 -27.14 6.90 -17.37
N ALA A 313 -26.58 7.69 -16.44
CA ALA A 313 -25.18 8.10 -16.47
C ALA A 313 -24.23 6.89 -16.49
N THR A 314 -24.53 5.86 -15.69
CA THR A 314 -23.75 4.61 -15.66
C THR A 314 -23.80 3.90 -17.02
N ASN A 315 -24.97 3.79 -17.65
CA ASN A 315 -25.12 3.16 -18.96
C ASN A 315 -24.34 3.93 -20.03
N ILE A 316 -24.33 5.26 -19.95
CA ILE A 316 -23.53 6.11 -20.85
C ILE A 316 -22.05 5.84 -20.65
N LEU A 317 -21.54 5.85 -19.41
CA LEU A 317 -20.15 5.53 -19.12
C LEU A 317 -19.75 4.14 -19.64
N ILE A 318 -20.62 3.14 -19.51
CA ILE A 318 -20.39 1.79 -20.05
C ILE A 318 -20.24 1.82 -21.57
N SER A 319 -21.11 2.55 -22.27
CA SER A 319 -21.16 2.58 -23.74
C SER A 319 -20.11 3.48 -24.39
N THR A 320 -19.85 4.66 -23.83
CA THR A 320 -18.98 5.69 -24.43
C THR A 320 -17.56 5.69 -23.86
N ARG A 321 -17.40 5.19 -22.61
CA ARG A 321 -16.19 5.37 -21.80
C ARG A 321 -15.81 6.83 -21.55
N ASP A 322 -16.72 7.77 -21.79
CA ASP A 322 -16.53 9.19 -21.48
C ASP A 322 -17.11 9.51 -20.11
N LEU A 323 -16.22 9.65 -19.11
CA LEU A 323 -16.61 9.98 -17.75
C LEU A 323 -17.10 11.42 -17.59
N LYS A 324 -16.64 12.33 -18.46
CA LYS A 324 -17.09 13.72 -18.39
C LYS A 324 -18.55 13.79 -18.84
N ASP A 325 -18.87 13.19 -19.98
CA ASP A 325 -20.23 13.17 -20.51
C ASP A 325 -21.19 12.43 -19.57
N ALA A 326 -20.76 11.26 -19.04
CA ALA A 326 -21.54 10.54 -18.05
C ALA A 326 -21.78 11.36 -16.78
N TYR A 327 -20.77 12.13 -16.33
CA TYR A 327 -20.90 12.98 -15.15
C TYR A 327 -21.86 14.16 -15.38
N GLU A 328 -21.83 14.79 -16.55
CA GLU A 328 -22.75 15.87 -16.93
C GLU A 328 -24.22 15.40 -16.93
N ILE A 329 -24.45 14.13 -17.23
CA ILE A 329 -25.79 13.53 -17.27
C ILE A 329 -26.24 13.04 -15.88
N SER A 330 -25.31 12.83 -14.95
CA SER A 330 -25.64 12.57 -13.55
C SER A 330 -26.13 13.84 -12.84
N ASP A 331 -26.76 13.70 -11.67
CA ASP A 331 -27.09 14.82 -10.75
C ASP A 331 -25.84 15.66 -10.33
N GLY A 332 -24.64 15.26 -10.77
CA GLY A 332 -23.40 16.01 -10.63
C GLY A 332 -23.43 17.40 -11.27
N ALA A 333 -24.15 17.59 -12.38
CA ALA A 333 -24.30 18.92 -12.99
C ALA A 333 -25.09 19.88 -12.09
N GLU A 334 -26.25 19.45 -11.58
CA GLU A 334 -27.05 20.24 -10.63
C GLU A 334 -26.29 20.47 -9.32
N THR A 335 -25.65 19.43 -8.77
CA THR A 335 -24.86 19.52 -7.54
C THR A 335 -23.69 20.49 -7.68
N LEU A 336 -22.98 20.47 -8.81
CA LEU A 336 -21.87 21.38 -9.10
C LEU A 336 -22.35 22.84 -9.19
N VAL A 337 -23.48 23.07 -9.86
CA VAL A 337 -24.11 24.40 -9.95
C VAL A 337 -24.47 24.90 -8.55
N ILE A 338 -25.13 24.06 -7.73
CA ILE A 338 -25.50 24.41 -6.34
C ILE A 338 -24.24 24.75 -5.52
N GLN A 339 -23.19 23.93 -5.58
CA GLN A 339 -21.95 24.19 -4.84
C GLN A 339 -21.27 25.49 -5.27
N ASN A 340 -21.24 25.80 -6.57
CA ASN A 340 -20.67 27.03 -7.08
C ASN A 340 -21.46 28.26 -6.62
N LEU A 341 -22.79 28.19 -6.62
CA LEU A 341 -23.65 29.26 -6.09
C LEU A 341 -23.43 29.49 -4.58
N ILE A 342 -23.29 28.42 -3.79
CA ILE A 342 -22.98 28.51 -2.35
C ILE A 342 -21.62 29.18 -2.12
N LYS A 343 -20.58 28.80 -2.89
CA LYS A 343 -19.25 29.41 -2.80
C LYS A 343 -19.28 30.89 -3.18
N ALA A 344 -19.94 31.23 -4.29
CA ALA A 344 -20.11 32.61 -4.74
C ALA A 344 -20.79 33.48 -3.66
N ASN A 345 -21.89 33.00 -3.10
CA ASN A 345 -22.60 33.71 -2.02
C ASN A 345 -21.72 33.87 -0.76
N THR A 346 -20.90 32.87 -0.44
CA THR A 346 -19.97 32.95 0.70
C THR A 346 -18.91 34.03 0.48
N LEU A 347 -18.36 34.12 -0.73
CA LEU A 347 -17.38 35.16 -1.09
C LEU A 347 -18.02 36.56 -1.06
N LEU A 348 -19.22 36.72 -1.60
CA LEU A 348 -19.96 37.99 -1.57
C LEU A 348 -20.26 38.44 -0.13
N ARG A 349 -20.65 37.52 0.75
CA ARG A 349 -20.86 37.81 2.18
C ARG A 349 -19.59 38.28 2.88
N LYS A 350 -18.43 37.71 2.54
CA LYS A 350 -17.14 38.19 3.07
C LYS A 350 -16.82 39.59 2.56
N SER A 351 -17.01 39.84 1.27
CA SER A 351 -16.79 41.16 0.67
C SER A 351 -17.69 42.24 1.26
N LEU A 352 -18.93 41.90 1.62
CA LEU A 352 -19.88 42.83 2.26
C LEU A 352 -19.32 43.45 3.54
N GLY A 353 -18.51 42.72 4.32
CA GLY A 353 -17.86 43.24 5.53
C GLY A 353 -16.72 44.24 5.26
N HIS A 354 -16.29 44.38 4.01
CA HIS A 354 -15.21 45.27 3.58
C HIS A 354 -15.71 46.45 2.73
N ILE A 355 -17.00 46.47 2.38
CA ILE A 355 -17.61 47.51 1.57
C ILE A 355 -17.95 48.73 2.45
N SER A 356 -17.53 49.92 2.01
CA SER A 356 -17.82 51.20 2.67
C SER A 356 -18.74 52.07 1.81
N SER A 357 -19.40 53.06 2.41
CA SER A 357 -20.27 54.00 1.69
C SER A 357 -19.53 54.91 0.67
N SER A 358 -18.19 54.85 0.66
CA SER A 358 -17.30 55.62 -0.24
C SER A 358 -16.65 54.77 -1.34
N ASP A 359 -17.18 53.58 -1.61
CA ASP A 359 -16.54 52.63 -2.51
C ASP A 359 -16.52 53.07 -4.00
N SER A 360 -15.43 52.69 -4.66
CA SER A 360 -15.03 53.09 -6.02
C SER A 360 -16.05 52.67 -7.09
N ASP A 361 -16.19 53.46 -8.16
CA ASP A 361 -17.07 53.16 -9.29
C ASP A 361 -16.77 51.81 -9.96
N ARG A 362 -15.53 51.30 -9.85
CA ARG A 362 -15.16 49.95 -10.31
C ARG A 362 -15.88 48.84 -9.53
N ILE A 363 -16.12 49.04 -8.23
CA ILE A 363 -16.85 48.06 -7.41
C ILE A 363 -18.32 48.02 -7.86
N LYS A 364 -18.90 49.17 -8.20
CA LYS A 364 -20.26 49.25 -8.73
C LYS A 364 -20.40 48.54 -10.08
N GLU A 365 -19.43 48.73 -10.98
CA GLU A 365 -19.38 48.06 -12.29
C GLU A 365 -19.33 46.52 -12.13
N GLU A 366 -18.50 46.00 -11.22
CA GLU A 366 -18.45 44.55 -10.96
C GLU A 366 -19.73 44.01 -10.32
N LEU A 367 -20.41 44.79 -9.47
CA LEU A 367 -21.72 44.42 -8.93
C LEU A 367 -22.79 44.34 -10.02
N GLU A 368 -22.77 45.25 -11.01
CA GLU A 368 -23.65 45.18 -12.17
C GLU A 368 -23.38 43.93 -13.02
N ASN A 369 -22.11 43.59 -13.27
CA ASN A 369 -21.73 42.36 -14.00
C ASN A 369 -22.22 41.09 -13.28
N LEU A 370 -22.08 41.03 -11.95
CA LEU A 370 -22.61 39.96 -11.11
C LEU A 370 -24.14 39.87 -11.20
N SER A 371 -24.85 41.01 -11.10
CA SER A 371 -26.31 41.07 -11.21
C SER A 371 -26.81 40.58 -12.57
N ASN A 372 -26.14 40.97 -13.65
CA ASN A 372 -26.44 40.52 -15.01
C ASN A 372 -26.24 39.01 -15.16
N THR A 373 -25.15 38.48 -14.61
CA THR A 373 -24.86 37.04 -14.61
C THR A 373 -25.93 36.26 -13.86
N ILE A 374 -26.34 36.70 -12.66
CA ILE A 374 -27.40 36.08 -11.87
C ILE A 374 -28.74 36.13 -12.62
N SER A 375 -29.06 37.26 -13.25
CA SER A 375 -30.29 37.43 -14.04
C SER A 375 -30.34 36.47 -15.23
N ASN A 376 -29.21 36.23 -15.90
CA ASN A 376 -29.12 35.26 -16.98
C ASN A 376 -29.29 33.82 -16.48
N ILE A 377 -28.71 33.47 -15.32
CA ILE A 377 -28.92 32.17 -14.68
C ILE A 377 -30.41 31.98 -14.34
N HIS A 378 -31.08 33.00 -13.80
CA HIS A 378 -32.51 32.93 -13.48
C HIS A 378 -33.36 32.71 -14.74
N LYS A 379 -33.07 33.40 -15.84
CA LYS A 379 -33.78 33.22 -17.12
C LYS A 379 -33.67 31.79 -17.65
N LEU A 380 -32.54 31.12 -17.43
CA LEU A 380 -32.33 29.72 -17.82
C LEU A 380 -33.16 28.74 -16.97
N LEU A 381 -33.48 29.10 -15.71
CA LEU A 381 -34.20 28.26 -14.76
C LEU A 381 -35.73 28.45 -14.78
N THR A 382 -36.22 29.59 -15.27
CA THR A 382 -37.67 29.80 -15.49
C THR A 382 -38.10 29.15 -16.80
N PRO A 383 -39.08 28.22 -16.80
CA PRO A 383 -39.58 27.63 -18.04
C PRO A 383 -40.17 28.71 -18.94
N LYS A 384 -39.91 28.64 -20.24
CA LYS A 384 -40.67 29.42 -21.21
C LYS A 384 -42.12 28.97 -21.11
N SER A 385 -42.98 29.83 -20.59
CA SER A 385 -44.43 29.67 -20.70
C SER A 385 -44.78 29.60 -22.19
N GLU A 386 -45.23 28.42 -22.64
CA GLU A 386 -45.91 28.24 -23.93
C GLU A 386 -47.25 28.98 -23.96
#